data_AF-A0A1S6HG64-F1
#
_entry.id   AF-A0A1S6HG64-F1
#
_cell.length_a   1.000
_cell.length_b   1.000
_cell.length_c   1.000
_cell.angle_alpha   90.00
_cell.angle_beta   90.00
_cell.angle_gamma   90.00
#
_symmetry.space_group_name_H-M   'P 1'
#
loop_
_entity.id
_entity.type
_entity.pdbx_description
1 polymer ?
#
loop_
_entity_poly.entity_id
_entity_poly.type
_entity_poly.pdbx_seq_one_letter_code
_entity_poly.pdbx_strand_id
1 'polypeptide(L)'
;MSCTMVKREDYINKLTQYVKNNLKKGYTLESLKWALVSQGHSRMEVAKAIERVESELSQEAPVLQTKPEIVYETEPSVDEKKPWYKRILGL
;
A
#
# COMPACT_ATOMS: atom_id res chain seq x y z
N MET A 1 47.19 6.29 -8.61
CA MET A 1 45.76 6.65 -8.40
C MET A 1 44.93 5.77 -9.31
N SER A 2 44.28 4.73 -8.77
CA SER A 2 43.38 3.88 -9.57
C SER A 2 42.06 4.61 -9.77
N CYS A 3 41.79 5.07 -10.99
CA CYS A 3 40.47 5.54 -11.39
C CYS A 3 39.60 4.31 -11.66
N THR A 4 38.88 3.83 -10.64
CA THR A 4 37.89 2.78 -10.81
C THR A 4 36.67 3.38 -11.50
N MET A 5 36.50 3.05 -12.78
CA MET A 5 35.35 3.46 -13.56
C MET A 5 34.10 2.75 -13.01
N VAL A 6 33.37 3.42 -12.13
CA VAL A 6 32.11 2.90 -11.57
C VAL A 6 31.08 2.84 -12.70
N LYS A 7 30.57 1.64 -13.00
CA LYS A 7 29.51 1.48 -13.99
C LYS A 7 28.25 2.16 -13.48
N ARG A 8 27.54 2.86 -14.38
CA ARG A 8 26.29 3.58 -14.06
C ARG A 8 25.27 2.69 -13.35
N GLU A 9 25.15 1.43 -13.77
CA GLU A 9 24.22 0.47 -13.16
C GLU A 9 24.54 0.20 -11.68
N ASP A 10 25.82 0.03 -11.34
CA ASP A 10 26.26 -0.20 -9.96
C ASP A 10 25.96 1.00 -9.06
N TYR A 11 26.03 2.21 -9.63
CA TYR A 11 25.67 3.44 -8.93
C TYR A 11 24.17 3.53 -8.64
N ILE A 12 23.33 3.24 -9.63
CA ILE A 12 21.87 3.20 -9.44
C ILE A 12 21.52 2.14 -8.39
N ASN A 13 22.14 0.96 -8.44
CA ASN A 13 21.93 -0.09 -7.43
C ASN A 13 22.27 0.38 -6.01
N LYS A 14 23.34 1.16 -5.83
CA LYS A 14 23.67 1.77 -4.53
C LYS A 14 22.59 2.74 -4.06
N LEU A 15 22.06 3.58 -4.95
CA LEU A 15 20.96 4.48 -4.64
C LEU A 15 19.69 3.71 -4.26
N THR A 16 19.34 2.65 -5.00
CA THR A 16 18.21 1.77 -4.70
C THR A 16 18.33 1.17 -3.29
N GLN A 17 19.51 0.64 -2.94
CA GLN A 17 19.77 0.09 -1.60
C GLN A 17 19.69 1.16 -0.51
N TYR A 18 20.21 2.36 -0.77
CA TYR A 18 20.11 3.48 0.17
C TYR A 18 18.65 3.87 0.41
N VAL A 19 17.84 3.98 -0.65
CA VAL A 19 16.42 4.31 -0.54
C VAL A 19 15.68 3.23 0.26
N LYS A 20 15.85 1.94 -0.07
CA LYS A 20 15.25 0.81 0.69
C LYS A 20 15.56 0.86 2.17
N ASN A 21 16.85 1.05 2.52
CA ASN A 21 17.27 1.08 3.92
C ASN A 21 16.67 2.26 4.69
N ASN A 22 16.39 3.38 4.02
CA ASN A 22 15.73 4.52 4.65
C ASN A 22 14.20 4.40 4.67
N LEU A 23 13.58 3.74 3.69
CA LEU A 23 12.16 3.38 3.79
C LEU A 23 11.88 2.49 5.00
N LYS A 24 12.76 1.52 5.27
CA LYS A 24 12.68 0.68 6.49
C LYS A 24 12.78 1.48 7.80
N LYS A 25 13.37 2.68 7.76
CA LYS A 25 13.44 3.60 8.90
C LYS A 25 12.23 4.54 9.00
N GLY A 26 11.30 4.48 8.05
CA GLY A 26 10.08 5.30 8.04
C GLY A 26 10.21 6.63 7.28
N TYR A 27 11.29 6.85 6.51
CA TYR A 27 11.36 8.02 5.63
C TYR A 27 10.41 7.86 4.44
N THR A 28 9.88 8.98 3.92
CA THR A 28 9.04 8.99 2.72
C THR A 28 9.89 9.03 1.45
N LEU A 29 9.38 8.44 0.36
CA LEU A 29 10.04 8.45 -0.95
C LEU A 29 10.36 9.88 -1.42
N GLU A 30 9.41 10.80 -1.27
CA GLU A 30 9.58 12.20 -1.67
C GLU A 30 10.67 12.90 -0.85
N SER A 31 10.73 12.68 0.46
CA SER A 31 11.81 13.25 1.28
C SER A 31 13.19 12.75 0.84
N LEU A 32 13.30 11.46 0.51
CA LEU A 32 14.56 10.86 0.06
C LEU A 32 14.97 11.36 -1.32
N LYS A 33 14.00 11.53 -2.23
CA LYS A 33 14.21 12.12 -3.55
C LYS A 33 14.80 13.51 -3.45
N TRP A 34 14.20 14.39 -2.64
CA TRP A 34 14.69 15.75 -2.43
C TRP A 34 16.08 15.76 -1.78
N ALA A 35 16.30 14.92 -0.77
CA ALA A 35 17.59 14.83 -0.09
C ALA A 35 18.72 14.36 -1.02
N LEU A 36 18.47 13.37 -1.88
CA LEU A 36 19.48 12.89 -2.81
C LEU A 36 19.79 13.93 -3.90
N VAL A 37 18.76 14.61 -4.41
CA VAL A 37 18.97 15.69 -5.39
C VAL A 37 19.73 16.86 -4.77
N SER A 38 19.43 17.24 -3.52
CA SER A 38 20.15 18.33 -2.84
C SER A 38 21.60 17.97 -2.49
N GLN A 39 21.90 16.69 -2.29
CA GLN A 39 23.27 16.17 -2.14
C GLN A 39 24.08 16.19 -3.44
N GLY A 40 23.47 16.52 -4.58
CA GLY A 40 24.14 16.61 -5.88
C GLY A 40 24.03 15.35 -6.73
N HIS A 41 23.20 14.39 -6.36
CA HIS A 41 22.92 13.23 -7.22
C HIS A 41 22.11 13.66 -8.45
N SER A 42 22.36 13.03 -9.60
CA SER A 42 21.59 13.31 -10.82
C SER A 42 20.12 12.98 -10.61
N ARG A 43 19.24 13.93 -10.94
CA ARG A 43 17.77 13.74 -10.86
C ARG A 43 17.30 12.50 -11.60
N MET A 44 17.91 12.18 -12.75
CA MET A 44 17.56 11.00 -13.54
C MET A 44 17.94 9.69 -12.83
N GLU A 45 19.10 9.63 -12.19
CA GLU A 45 19.58 8.43 -11.50
C GLU A 45 18.78 8.17 -10.23
N VAL A 46 18.44 9.24 -9.50
CA VAL A 46 17.54 9.19 -8.33
C VAL A 46 16.15 8.71 -8.74
N ALA A 47 15.59 9.22 -9.85
CA ALA A 47 14.29 8.80 -10.34
C ALA A 47 14.27 7.31 -10.69
N LYS A 48 15.28 6.82 -11.42
CA LYS A 48 15.41 5.39 -11.76
C LYS A 48 15.54 4.49 -10.54
N ALA A 49 16.30 4.93 -9.54
CA ALA A 49 16.44 4.18 -8.29
C ALA A 49 15.09 4.08 -7.55
N ILE A 50 14.33 5.17 -7.48
CA ILE A 50 12.99 5.19 -6.85
C ILE A 50 12.01 4.28 -7.60
N GLU A 51 11.94 4.39 -8.92
CA GLU A 51 11.09 3.55 -9.77
C GLU A 51 11.38 2.05 -9.55
N ARG A 52 12.66 1.69 -9.44
CA ARG A 52 13.07 0.31 -9.14
C ARG A 52 12.61 -0.15 -7.76
N VAL A 53 12.75 0.69 -6.74
CA VAL A 53 12.25 0.38 -5.39
C VAL A 53 10.73 0.21 -5.39
N GLU A 54 10.01 1.09 -6.06
CA GLU A 54 8.54 1.03 -6.14
C GLU A 54 8.08 -0.24 -6.88
N SER A 55 8.73 -0.59 -7.98
CA SER A 55 8.46 -1.86 -8.68
C SER A 55 8.69 -3.05 -7.76
N GLU A 56 9.79 -3.09 -7.01
CA GLU A 56 10.11 -4.20 -6.10
C GLU A 56 9.12 -4.28 -4.94
N LEU A 57 8.71 -3.15 -4.35
CA LEU A 57 7.69 -3.10 -3.29
C LEU A 57 6.30 -3.52 -3.81
N SER A 58 5.96 -3.16 -5.05
CA SER A 58 4.72 -3.57 -5.70
C SER A 58 4.67 -5.10 -5.89
N GLN A 59 5.80 -5.72 -6.22
CA GLN A 59 5.89 -7.19 -6.28
C GLN A 59 5.83 -7.86 -4.89
N GLU A 60 6.33 -7.20 -3.85
CA GLU A 60 6.35 -7.72 -2.47
C GLU A 60 5.01 -7.50 -1.72
N ALA A 61 4.12 -6.66 -2.23
CA ALA A 61 2.87 -6.34 -1.56
C ALA A 61 2.05 -7.61 -1.28
N PRO A 62 1.70 -7.90 -0.01
CA PRO A 62 0.96 -9.10 0.32
C PRO A 62 -0.42 -9.06 -0.34
N VAL A 63 -0.78 -10.12 -1.04
CA VAL A 63 -2.15 -10.32 -1.53
C VAL A 63 -3.07 -10.24 -0.31
N LEU A 64 -3.91 -9.20 -0.25
CA LEU A 64 -4.87 -9.01 0.83
C LEU A 64 -5.87 -10.18 0.80
N GLN A 65 -5.60 -11.21 1.59
CA GLN A 65 -6.50 -12.34 1.81
C GLN A 65 -7.65 -11.89 2.71
N THR A 66 -8.47 -10.95 2.24
CA THR A 66 -9.72 -10.61 2.95
C THR A 66 -10.78 -11.58 2.44
N LYS A 67 -11.08 -12.61 3.23
CA LYS A 67 -12.33 -13.35 3.06
C LYS A 67 -13.47 -12.32 3.16
N PRO A 68 -14.38 -12.22 2.18
CA PRO A 68 -15.54 -11.35 2.33
C PRO A 68 -16.40 -11.90 3.48
N GLU A 69 -16.55 -11.13 4.55
CA GLU A 69 -17.50 -11.43 5.61
C GLU A 69 -18.87 -10.93 5.15
N ILE A 70 -19.66 -11.84 4.55
CA ILE A 70 -21.04 -11.55 4.15
C ILE A 70 -21.87 -11.51 5.44
N VAL A 71 -22.14 -10.31 5.95
CA VAL A 71 -23.06 -10.10 7.09
C VAL A 71 -24.49 -10.12 6.55
N TYR A 72 -25.23 -11.18 6.83
CA TYR A 72 -26.67 -11.25 6.58
C TYR A 72 -27.40 -10.71 7.81
N GLU A 73 -27.87 -9.46 7.74
CA GLU A 73 -28.79 -8.91 8.72
C GLU A 73 -30.19 -9.49 8.43
N THR A 74 -30.65 -10.39 9.29
CA THR A 74 -32.01 -10.94 9.17
C THR A 74 -32.95 -9.91 9.79
N GLU A 75 -33.76 -9.23 8.98
CA GLU A 75 -34.81 -8.37 9.53
C GLU A 75 -35.75 -9.22 10.40
N PRO A 76 -36.07 -8.77 11.63
CA PRO A 76 -37.00 -9.49 12.48
C PRO A 76 -38.35 -9.55 11.76
N SER A 77 -38.82 -10.77 11.47
CA SER A 77 -40.17 -10.99 10.96
C SER A 77 -41.15 -10.30 11.89
N VAL A 78 -41.84 -9.28 11.40
CA VAL A 78 -42.90 -8.60 12.14
C VAL A 78 -44.00 -9.62 12.39
N ASP A 79 -44.04 -10.18 13.60
CA ASP A 79 -45.14 -11.03 14.02
C ASP A 79 -46.44 -10.22 13.96
N GLU A 80 -47.24 -10.46 12.92
CA GLU A 80 -48.57 -9.86 12.77
C GLU A 80 -49.43 -10.24 13.97
N LYS A 81 -49.54 -9.32 14.94
CA LYS A 81 -50.47 -9.49 16.05
C LYS A 81 -51.90 -9.49 15.48
N LYS A 82 -52.62 -10.59 15.68
CA LYS A 82 -54.03 -10.69 15.28
C LYS A 82 -54.79 -9.49 15.86
N PRO A 83 -55.49 -8.71 15.02
CA PRO A 83 -56.19 -7.54 15.50
C PRO A 83 -57.32 -7.94 16.44
N TRP A 84 -57.56 -7.13 17.47
CA TRP A 84 -58.45 -7.41 18.60
C TRP A 84 -59.86 -7.88 18.20
N TYR A 85 -60.37 -7.43 17.05
CA TYR A 85 -61.68 -7.81 16.54
C TYR A 85 -61.78 -9.30 16.12
N LYS A 86 -60.66 -9.97 15.79
CA LYS A 86 -60.66 -11.43 15.53
C LYS A 86 -61.04 -12.26 16.77
N ARG A 87 -60.92 -11.70 17.99
CA ARG A 87 -61.35 -12.39 19.23
C ARG A 87 -62.84 -12.20 19.53
N ILE A 88 -63.50 -11.23 18.89
CA ILE A 88 -64.88 -10.81 19.23
C ILE A 88 -65.87 -11.24 18.14
N LEU A 89 -65.43 -11.38 16.89
CA LEU A 89 -66.32 -11.73 15.77
C LEU A 89 -66.31 -13.21 15.38
N GLY A 90 -65.76 -14.10 16.22
CA GLY A 90 -66.03 -15.55 16.18
C GLY A 90 -66.03 -16.21 14.80
N LEU A 91 -64.94 -16.03 14.04
CA LEU A 91 -64.63 -16.82 12.84
C LEU A 91 -63.18 -17.30 12.88
#